data_AF-A0A831KES3-F1
#
_entry.id   AF-A0A831KES3-F1
#
_cell.length_a   1.000
_cell.length_b   1.000
_cell.length_c   1.000
_cell.angle_alpha   90.00
_cell.angle_beta   90.00
_cell.angle_gamma   90.00
#
_symmetry.space_group_name_H-M   'P 1'
#
loop_
_entity.id
_entity.type
_entity.pdbx_description
1 polymer ?
#
loop_
_entity_poly.entity_id
_entity_poly.type
_entity_poly.pdbx_seq_one_letter_code
_entity_poly.pdbx_strand_id
1 'polypeptide(L)'
;MSFLNSEALLDLLCAEGLLTSEQRQFVVLQKGKQRQKLLRQYAGRRRSDQRRGERPEPDLLDIIVSLRLEVKGKKSVPLTEEMIMQAVSLKFKIPFKKLDPLDLDIDTVTRTIPKSFAVCHLIVPVDVRNGILEVVTCNPDNQVALEDIERANQLKVRPFLSTRSDIRKILTEFFGFQRSISAAEVQFGAPGDGSSVDIGNLEQYVRLSSAMELSSSDQHIKSAVNHLFSYALDQRAVDIHIEPKRDICLIRFRIDGVLHTIYKLPKAVHTAIVSRIKSLGRLDISEKRRPQDGRI
;
A
#
# COMPACT_ATOMS: atom_id res chain seq x y z
N MET A 1 24.09 -9.15 4.77
CA MET A 1 23.23 -8.41 5.72
C MET A 1 22.81 -7.12 5.05
N SER A 2 21.53 -6.73 5.12
CA SER A 2 21.09 -5.46 4.53
C SER A 2 21.76 -4.27 5.24
N PHE A 3 22.16 -3.27 4.46
CA PHE A 3 22.72 -2.00 4.92
C PHE A 3 21.86 -1.37 6.03
N LEU A 4 20.54 -1.43 5.88
CA LEU A 4 19.58 -0.86 6.84
C LEU A 4 19.57 -1.54 8.21
N ASN A 5 20.17 -2.74 8.33
CA ASN A 5 20.32 -3.45 9.60
C ASN A 5 21.78 -3.45 10.12
N SER A 6 22.67 -2.66 9.51
CA SER A 6 24.10 -2.61 9.83
C SER A 6 24.48 -1.32 10.56
N GLU A 7 25.56 -1.36 11.36
CA GLU A 7 26.08 -0.15 12.01
C GLU A 7 26.56 0.92 11.02
N ALA A 8 26.84 0.54 9.76
CA ALA A 8 27.15 1.47 8.68
C ALA A 8 26.00 2.46 8.38
N LEU A 9 24.76 2.13 8.76
CA LEU A 9 23.65 3.08 8.77
C LEU A 9 23.87 4.19 9.80
N LEU A 10 24.29 3.84 11.03
CA LEU A 10 24.55 4.83 12.08
C LEU A 10 25.72 5.73 11.72
N ASP A 11 26.75 5.17 11.11
CA ASP A 11 27.92 5.93 10.62
C ASP A 11 27.51 6.93 9.54
N LEU A 12 26.66 6.51 8.59
CA LEU A 12 26.06 7.40 7.59
C LEU A 12 25.27 8.53 8.26
N LEU A 13 24.39 8.21 9.20
CA LEU A 13 23.57 9.22 9.88
C LEU A 13 24.42 10.22 10.68
N CYS A 14 25.58 9.82 11.22
CA CYS A 14 26.52 10.74 11.84
C CYS A 14 27.23 11.63 10.82
N ALA A 15 27.65 11.05 9.69
CA ALA A 15 28.33 11.78 8.60
C ALA A 15 27.42 12.85 7.98
N GLU A 16 26.13 12.54 7.80
CA GLU A 16 25.10 13.46 7.31
C GLU A 16 24.61 14.46 8.36
N GLY A 17 25.18 14.43 9.58
CA GLY A 17 24.79 15.33 10.66
C GLY A 17 23.36 15.12 11.16
N LEU A 18 22.80 13.93 10.98
CA LEU A 18 21.48 13.56 11.51
C LEU A 18 21.57 13.06 12.96
N LEU A 19 22.67 12.39 13.32
CA LEU A 19 22.95 11.91 14.68
C LEU A 19 24.25 12.52 15.26
N THR A 20 24.30 12.64 16.58
CA THR A 20 25.55 12.86 17.33
C THR A 20 26.27 11.54 17.61
N SER A 21 27.56 11.60 17.90
CA SER A 21 28.33 10.42 18.34
C SER A 21 27.79 9.79 19.62
N GLU A 22 27.26 10.62 20.54
CA GLU A 22 26.59 10.15 21.75
C GLU A 22 25.28 9.41 21.43
N GLN A 23 24.46 9.95 20.52
CA GLN A 23 23.23 9.31 20.07
C GLN A 23 23.53 7.98 19.35
N ARG A 24 24.56 7.92 18.50
CA ARG A 24 25.04 6.67 17.89
C ARG A 24 25.35 5.62 18.95
N GLN A 25 26.17 5.97 19.94
CA GLN A 25 26.56 5.05 21.01
C GLN A 25 25.35 4.59 21.82
N PHE A 26 24.41 5.51 22.10
CA PHE A 26 23.15 5.20 22.74
C PHE A 26 22.32 4.17 21.94
N VAL A 27 22.21 4.32 20.62
CA VAL A 27 21.51 3.32 19.78
C VAL A 27 22.19 1.96 19.87
N VAL A 28 23.53 1.90 19.75
CA VAL A 28 24.29 0.64 19.83
C VAL A 28 24.06 -0.08 21.16
N LEU A 29 24.04 0.67 22.27
CA LEU A 29 23.80 0.11 23.61
C LEU A 29 22.34 -0.35 23.79
N GLN A 30 21.37 0.39 23.25
CA GLN A 30 19.95 0.09 23.44
C GLN A 30 19.36 -0.87 22.41
N LYS A 31 20.04 -1.16 21.28
CA LYS A 31 19.48 -1.92 20.16
C LYS A 31 18.85 -3.26 20.56
N GLY A 32 19.49 -4.02 21.45
CA GLY A 32 18.98 -5.31 21.93
C GLY A 32 17.71 -5.19 22.77
N LYS A 33 17.71 -4.29 23.76
CA LYS A 33 16.55 -4.02 24.63
C LYS A 33 15.38 -3.47 23.82
N GLN A 34 15.66 -2.54 22.91
CA GLN A 34 14.63 -1.92 22.08
C GLN A 34 14.03 -2.92 21.08
N ARG A 35 14.85 -3.81 20.48
CA ARG A 35 14.35 -4.91 19.63
C ARG A 35 13.36 -5.80 20.37
N GLN A 36 13.70 -6.23 21.60
CA GLN A 36 12.79 -7.03 22.43
C GLN A 36 11.50 -6.27 22.77
N LYS A 37 11.59 -4.97 23.07
CA LYS A 37 10.42 -4.12 23.31
C LYS A 37 9.50 -4.05 22.09
N LEU A 38 10.05 -3.85 20.90
CA LEU A 38 9.30 -3.83 19.64
C LEU A 38 8.63 -5.18 19.36
N LEU A 39 9.35 -6.28 19.54
CA LEU A 39 8.78 -7.64 19.39
C LEU A 39 7.59 -7.86 20.33
N ARG A 40 7.68 -7.43 21.60
CA ARG A 40 6.57 -7.51 22.57
C ARG A 40 5.38 -6.62 22.18
N GLN A 41 5.63 -5.40 21.72
CA GLN A 41 4.57 -4.49 21.26
C GLN A 41 3.83 -5.06 20.05
N TYR A 42 4.57 -5.66 19.12
CA TYR A 42 3.97 -6.33 17.98
C TYR A 42 3.15 -7.54 18.43
N ALA A 43 3.65 -8.34 19.38
CA ALA A 43 2.91 -9.49 19.92
C ALA A 43 1.61 -9.09 20.64
N GLY A 44 1.63 -8.02 21.45
CA GLY A 44 0.48 -7.58 22.25
C GLY A 44 -0.68 -6.95 21.46
N ARG A 45 -0.43 -6.41 20.25
CA ARG A 45 -1.45 -5.73 19.45
C ARG A 45 -2.52 -6.64 18.83
N ARG A 46 -2.42 -7.98 18.93
CA ARG A 46 -3.39 -8.89 18.28
C ARG A 46 -3.64 -10.18 19.08
N ARG A 47 -4.73 -10.19 19.84
CA ARG A 47 -5.44 -11.43 20.23
C ARG A 47 -6.38 -11.95 19.13
N SER A 48 -6.61 -11.22 18.03
CA SER A 48 -7.68 -11.53 17.06
C SER A 48 -7.23 -11.91 15.64
N ASP A 49 -5.93 -11.97 15.32
CA ASP A 49 -5.49 -12.31 13.96
C ASP A 49 -4.33 -13.33 14.01
N GLN A 50 -4.70 -14.59 14.22
CA GLN A 50 -3.79 -15.74 14.11
C GLN A 50 -3.56 -16.05 12.63
N ARG A 51 -2.59 -15.37 12.02
CA ARG A 51 -1.92 -15.90 10.82
C ARG A 51 -0.44 -16.07 11.14
N ARG A 52 0.00 -17.32 11.14
CA ARG A 52 1.41 -17.76 11.18
C ARG A 52 2.11 -17.32 9.88
N GLY A 53 2.38 -16.04 9.74
CA GLY A 53 3.43 -15.55 8.86
C GLY A 53 4.59 -15.11 9.73
N GLU A 54 5.81 -15.53 9.39
CA GLU A 54 7.04 -15.03 10.01
C GLU A 54 6.99 -13.50 9.98
N ARG A 55 6.87 -12.89 11.17
CA ARG A 55 7.00 -11.43 11.25
C ARG A 55 8.46 -11.12 11.01
N PRO A 56 8.80 -10.24 10.06
CA PRO A 56 10.18 -9.81 9.93
C PRO A 56 10.60 -9.17 11.26
N GLU A 57 11.73 -9.62 11.79
CA GLU A 57 12.28 -9.04 13.01
C GLU A 57 12.51 -7.53 12.81
N PRO A 58 12.25 -6.68 13.83
CA PRO A 58 12.51 -5.26 13.72
C PRO A 58 13.98 -5.02 13.37
N ASP A 59 14.24 -4.29 12.29
CA ASP A 59 15.61 -3.98 11.87
C ASP A 59 16.17 -2.75 12.60
N LEU A 60 17.41 -2.37 12.29
CA LEU A 60 18.04 -1.22 12.92
C LEU A 60 17.31 0.10 12.58
N LEU A 61 16.74 0.23 11.38
CA LEU A 61 15.90 1.36 11.02
C LEU A 61 14.67 1.48 11.95
N ASP A 62 13.93 0.38 12.15
CA ASP A 62 12.78 0.33 13.07
C ASP A 62 13.19 0.73 14.50
N ILE A 63 14.36 0.25 14.95
CA ILE A 63 14.92 0.59 16.26
C ILE A 63 15.18 2.09 16.37
N ILE A 64 15.89 2.70 15.41
CA ILE A 64 16.23 4.13 15.44
C ILE A 64 14.95 4.99 15.49
N VAL A 65 14.00 4.72 14.60
CA VAL A 65 12.73 5.46 14.55
C VAL A 65 11.95 5.31 15.88
N SER A 66 11.96 4.11 16.47
CA SER A 66 11.26 3.86 17.74
C SER A 66 11.88 4.55 18.96
N LEU A 67 13.15 4.93 18.90
CA LEU A 67 13.85 5.67 19.96
C LEU A 67 13.48 7.15 19.98
N ARG A 68 12.83 7.67 18.92
CA ARG A 68 12.38 9.07 18.81
C ARG A 68 13.49 10.08 19.11
N LEU A 69 14.68 9.82 18.58
CA LEU A 69 15.83 10.71 18.73
C LEU A 69 15.57 12.04 18.01
N GLU A 70 16.22 13.11 18.47
CA GLU A 70 16.20 14.41 17.79
C GLU A 70 17.38 14.56 16.83
N VAL A 71 17.20 15.35 15.78
CA VAL A 71 18.24 15.65 14.81
C VAL A 71 19.34 16.51 15.46
N LYS A 72 20.60 16.19 15.19
CA LYS A 72 21.75 16.95 15.71
C LYS A 72 21.59 18.46 15.44
N GLY A 73 21.70 19.26 16.51
CA GLY A 73 21.67 20.71 16.45
C GLY A 73 20.28 21.33 16.22
N LYS A 74 19.21 20.53 16.10
CA LYS A 74 17.84 21.02 15.94
C LYS A 74 16.97 20.50 17.08
N LYS A 75 16.76 21.35 18.10
CA LYS A 75 15.86 21.02 19.21
C LYS A 75 14.46 20.76 18.69
N SER A 76 13.82 19.71 19.22
CA SER A 76 12.43 19.34 18.92
C SER A 76 12.13 18.93 17.47
N VAL A 77 13.16 18.66 16.65
CA VAL A 77 12.97 18.03 15.33
C VAL A 77 13.25 16.54 15.45
N PRO A 78 12.23 15.67 15.42
CA PRO A 78 12.44 14.22 15.52
C PRO A 78 13.14 13.69 14.27
N LEU A 79 14.04 12.74 14.46
CA LEU A 79 14.64 11.98 13.37
C LEU A 79 13.60 11.00 12.81
N THR A 80 13.04 11.36 11.65
CA THR A 80 11.99 10.57 11.00
C THR A 80 12.58 9.51 10.08
N GLU A 81 11.77 8.49 9.77
CA GLU A 81 12.12 7.47 8.77
C GLU A 81 12.44 8.09 7.41
N GLU A 82 11.70 9.14 7.02
CA GLU A 82 11.90 9.86 5.77
C GLU A 82 13.29 10.51 5.71
N MET A 83 13.72 11.20 6.78
CA MET A 83 15.05 11.81 6.83
C MET A 83 16.16 10.76 6.73
N ILE A 84 15.98 9.61 7.39
CA ILE A 84 16.92 8.49 7.32
C ILE A 84 16.99 7.96 5.89
N MET A 85 15.85 7.69 5.26
CA MET A 85 15.81 7.15 3.89
C MET A 85 16.32 8.14 2.84
N GLN A 86 16.14 9.44 3.04
CA GLN A 86 16.77 10.47 2.21
C GLN A 86 18.30 10.43 2.31
N ALA A 87 18.87 10.29 3.51
CA ALA A 87 20.32 10.11 3.67
C ALA A 87 20.82 8.82 2.97
N VAL A 88 20.07 7.71 3.07
CA VAL A 88 20.38 6.47 2.36
C VAL A 88 20.34 6.68 0.84
N SER A 89 19.39 7.44 0.33
CA SER A 89 19.23 7.75 -1.10
C SER A 89 20.47 8.42 -1.68
N LEU A 90 21.05 9.38 -0.94
CA LEU A 90 22.27 10.10 -1.33
C LEU A 90 23.48 9.16 -1.37
N LYS A 91 23.64 8.31 -0.35
CA LYS A 91 24.75 7.36 -0.26
C LYS A 91 24.76 6.37 -1.44
N PHE A 92 23.60 5.81 -1.77
CA PHE A 92 23.47 4.78 -2.80
C PHE A 92 23.24 5.35 -4.20
N LYS A 93 23.09 6.68 -4.33
CA LYS A 93 22.76 7.38 -5.59
C LYS A 93 21.47 6.86 -6.25
N ILE A 94 20.53 6.41 -5.41
CA ILE A 94 19.19 6.00 -5.83
C ILE A 94 18.23 7.12 -5.41
N PRO A 95 17.50 7.77 -6.34
CA PRO A 95 16.67 8.91 -5.99
C PRO A 95 15.58 8.56 -4.98
N PHE A 96 15.31 9.46 -4.03
CA PHE A 96 14.17 9.32 -3.11
C PHE A 96 12.87 9.77 -3.79
N LYS A 97 11.79 8.99 -3.64
CA LYS A 97 10.45 9.31 -4.12
C LYS A 97 9.46 9.16 -2.96
N LYS A 98 8.81 10.26 -2.59
CA LYS A 98 7.64 10.20 -1.69
C LYS A 98 6.49 9.58 -2.46
N LEU A 99 5.87 8.55 -1.89
CA LEU A 99 4.71 7.91 -2.51
C LEU A 99 3.45 8.66 -2.07
N ASP A 100 2.76 9.23 -3.04
CA ASP A 100 1.38 9.66 -2.88
C ASP A 100 0.47 8.66 -3.61
N PRO A 101 -0.44 7.95 -2.92
CA PRO A 101 -1.35 7.04 -3.60
C PRO A 101 -2.27 7.73 -4.63
N LEU A 102 -2.45 9.06 -4.60
CA LEU A 102 -3.18 9.79 -5.64
C LEU A 102 -2.45 9.88 -6.98
N ASP A 103 -1.11 9.79 -6.96
CA ASP A 103 -0.26 9.83 -8.15
C ASP A 103 -0.05 8.45 -8.78
N LEU A 104 -0.57 7.39 -8.15
CA LEU A 104 -0.35 6.01 -8.57
C LEU A 104 -1.55 5.43 -9.30
N ASP A 105 -1.25 4.73 -10.39
CA ASP A 105 -2.25 3.95 -11.11
C ASP A 105 -2.36 2.54 -10.51
N ILE A 106 -3.58 2.13 -10.19
CA ILE A 106 -3.83 0.83 -9.54
C ILE A 106 -3.44 -0.35 -10.42
N ASP A 107 -3.70 -0.28 -11.73
CA ASP A 107 -3.35 -1.36 -12.65
C ASP A 107 -1.83 -1.53 -12.70
N THR A 108 -1.09 -0.42 -12.76
CA THR A 108 0.38 -0.44 -12.71
C THR A 108 0.91 -1.08 -11.42
N VAL A 109 0.40 -0.69 -10.25
CA VAL A 109 0.87 -1.25 -8.96
C VAL A 109 0.53 -2.74 -8.85
N THR A 110 -0.65 -3.15 -9.33
CA THR A 110 -1.23 -4.45 -9.00
C THR A 110 -1.13 -5.53 -10.07
N ARG A 111 -0.91 -5.16 -11.33
CA ARG A 111 -0.82 -6.09 -12.47
C ARG A 111 0.61 -6.27 -12.97
N THR A 112 1.51 -5.34 -12.69
CA THR A 112 2.91 -5.42 -13.15
C THR A 112 3.72 -6.47 -12.40
N ILE A 113 3.50 -6.63 -11.09
CA ILE A 113 4.17 -7.67 -10.29
C ILE A 113 3.18 -8.42 -9.40
N PRO A 114 3.41 -9.72 -9.14
CA PRO A 114 2.58 -10.48 -8.21
C PRO A 114 2.59 -9.88 -6.80
N LYS A 115 1.43 -9.86 -6.14
CA LYS A 115 1.27 -9.35 -4.76
C LYS A 115 2.26 -9.98 -3.78
N SER A 116 2.44 -11.29 -3.83
CA SER A 116 3.36 -12.01 -2.94
C SER A 116 4.78 -11.48 -3.10
N PHE A 117 5.23 -11.27 -4.33
CA PHE A 117 6.54 -10.70 -4.63
C PHE A 117 6.67 -9.26 -4.11
N ALA A 118 5.67 -8.42 -4.42
CA ALA A 118 5.61 -7.02 -3.97
C ALA A 118 5.71 -6.88 -2.44
N VAL A 119 4.97 -7.72 -1.72
CA VAL A 119 4.93 -7.74 -0.24
C VAL A 119 6.20 -8.32 0.36
N CYS A 120 6.70 -9.44 -0.17
CA CYS A 120 7.92 -10.08 0.34
C CYS A 120 9.14 -9.19 0.17
N HIS A 121 9.28 -8.53 -0.98
CA HIS A 121 10.44 -7.69 -1.29
C HIS A 121 10.24 -6.21 -0.91
N LEU A 122 9.05 -5.82 -0.45
CA LEU A 122 8.65 -4.42 -0.18
C LEU A 122 8.98 -3.52 -1.38
N ILE A 123 8.38 -3.88 -2.51
CA ILE A 123 8.55 -3.23 -3.80
C ILE A 123 7.19 -2.83 -4.35
N VAL A 124 7.09 -1.59 -4.87
CA VAL A 124 5.90 -1.05 -5.53
C VAL A 124 6.28 -0.58 -6.94
N PRO A 125 5.71 -1.14 -8.01
CA PRO A 125 5.76 -0.54 -9.34
C PRO A 125 4.93 0.73 -9.33
N VAL A 126 5.49 1.85 -9.80
CA VAL A 126 4.80 3.15 -9.74
C VAL A 126 4.41 3.69 -11.10
N ASP A 127 5.18 3.41 -12.15
CA ASP A 127 4.91 3.93 -13.49
C ASP A 127 5.66 3.14 -14.56
N VAL A 128 5.16 3.16 -15.80
CA VAL A 128 5.84 2.66 -16.99
C VAL A 128 5.90 3.77 -18.02
N ARG A 129 7.10 4.31 -18.28
CA ARG A 129 7.32 5.38 -19.26
C ARG A 129 8.45 5.03 -20.21
N ASN A 130 8.22 5.14 -21.51
CA ASN A 130 9.24 4.94 -22.55
C ASN A 130 9.97 3.59 -22.44
N GLY A 131 9.26 2.51 -22.07
CA GLY A 131 9.86 1.18 -21.89
C GLY A 131 10.70 1.02 -20.61
N ILE A 132 10.61 1.98 -19.68
CA ILE A 132 11.26 1.93 -18.36
C ILE A 132 10.18 1.79 -17.29
N LEU A 133 10.30 0.75 -16.49
CA LEU A 133 9.48 0.49 -15.32
C LEU A 133 10.10 1.17 -14.10
N GLU A 134 9.41 2.18 -13.56
CA GLU A 134 9.79 2.80 -12.30
C GLU A 134 9.34 1.94 -11.13
N VAL A 135 10.27 1.66 -10.22
CA VAL A 135 10.03 0.79 -9.07
C VAL A 135 10.50 1.50 -7.81
N VAL A 136 9.65 1.49 -6.78
CA VAL A 136 9.99 2.05 -5.47
C VAL A 136 10.24 0.91 -4.48
N THR A 137 11.35 0.99 -3.75
CA THR A 137 11.73 0.02 -2.70
C THR A 137 12.24 0.72 -1.45
N CYS A 138 12.17 0.06 -0.29
CA CYS A 138 12.85 0.54 0.91
C CYS A 138 14.26 -0.06 1.04
N ASN A 139 14.61 -1.12 0.31
CA ASN A 139 15.88 -1.81 0.47
C ASN A 139 16.85 -1.44 -0.67
N PRO A 140 17.91 -0.66 -0.42
CA PRO A 140 18.86 -0.27 -1.47
C PRO A 140 19.71 -1.44 -1.99
N ASP A 141 19.82 -2.54 -1.24
CA ASP A 141 20.66 -3.68 -1.60
C ASP A 141 19.91 -4.75 -2.43
N ASN A 142 18.63 -4.52 -2.76
CA ASN A 142 17.76 -5.56 -3.33
C ASN A 142 17.91 -5.71 -4.86
N GLN A 143 19.15 -5.74 -5.35
CA GLN A 143 19.44 -5.78 -6.78
C GLN A 143 18.87 -7.04 -7.46
N VAL A 144 18.92 -8.19 -6.78
CA VAL A 144 18.40 -9.46 -7.30
C VAL A 144 16.91 -9.37 -7.62
N ALA A 145 16.11 -8.80 -6.70
CA ALA A 145 14.67 -8.64 -6.95
C ALA A 145 14.38 -7.65 -8.08
N LEU A 146 15.19 -6.59 -8.23
CA LEU A 146 15.05 -5.65 -9.34
C LEU A 146 15.36 -6.33 -10.69
N GLU A 147 16.41 -7.13 -10.76
CA GLU A 147 16.74 -7.93 -11.96
C GLU A 147 15.65 -8.95 -12.30
N ASP A 148 15.06 -9.60 -11.29
CA ASP A 148 13.96 -10.53 -11.50
C ASP A 148 12.72 -9.81 -12.05
N ILE A 149 12.44 -8.58 -11.58
CA ILE A 149 11.39 -7.73 -12.15
C ILE A 149 11.72 -7.36 -13.60
N GLU A 150 12.96 -6.97 -13.90
CA GLU A 150 13.40 -6.65 -15.27
C GLU A 150 13.18 -7.83 -16.22
N ARG A 151 13.60 -9.03 -15.81
CA ARG A 151 13.46 -10.26 -16.62
C ARG A 151 12.00 -10.64 -16.83
N ALA A 152 11.19 -10.60 -15.76
CA ALA A 152 9.79 -10.99 -15.83
C ALA A 152 8.95 -10.03 -16.68
N ASN A 153 9.24 -8.73 -16.62
CA ASN A 153 8.50 -7.70 -17.36
C ASN A 153 9.11 -7.38 -18.73
N GLN A 154 10.33 -7.84 -19.02
CA GLN A 154 11.09 -7.48 -20.23
C GLN A 154 11.27 -5.96 -20.39
N LEU A 155 11.35 -5.24 -19.27
CA LEU A 155 11.50 -3.78 -19.22
C LEU A 155 12.74 -3.43 -18.40
N LYS A 156 13.37 -2.31 -18.72
CA LYS A 156 14.41 -1.74 -17.86
C LYS A 156 13.78 -1.20 -16.59
N VAL A 157 14.37 -1.49 -15.44
CA VAL A 157 13.88 -1.02 -14.15
C VAL A 157 14.70 0.17 -13.68
N ARG A 158 14.01 1.24 -13.31
CA ARG A 158 14.60 2.40 -12.63
C ARG A 158 14.16 2.40 -11.16
N PRO A 159 15.07 2.10 -10.22
CA PRO A 159 14.73 2.05 -8.80
C PRO A 159 14.68 3.46 -8.19
N PHE A 160 13.81 3.59 -7.19
CA PHE A 160 13.67 4.74 -6.31
C PHE A 160 13.58 4.24 -4.87
N LEU A 161 14.09 5.03 -3.92
CA LEU A 161 13.92 4.74 -2.50
C LEU A 161 12.71 5.47 -1.93
N SER A 162 12.00 4.80 -1.03
CA SER A 162 10.97 5.43 -0.20
C SER A 162 10.95 4.82 1.18
N THR A 163 10.09 5.36 2.05
CA THR A 163 9.92 4.81 3.40
C THR A 163 9.21 3.46 3.35
N ARG A 164 9.56 2.56 4.27
CA ARG A 164 8.86 1.28 4.45
C ARG A 164 7.40 1.52 4.81
N SER A 165 7.13 2.55 5.61
CA SER A 165 5.78 2.93 6.01
C SER A 165 4.92 3.29 4.79
N ASP A 166 5.43 4.13 3.88
CA ASP A 166 4.70 4.52 2.67
C ASP A 166 4.48 3.32 1.74
N ILE A 167 5.51 2.50 1.49
CA ILE A 167 5.39 1.30 0.65
C ILE A 167 4.33 0.34 1.19
N ARG A 168 4.35 0.06 2.50
CA ARG A 168 3.36 -0.83 3.14
C ARG A 168 1.94 -0.27 3.06
N LYS A 169 1.79 1.04 3.19
CA LYS A 169 0.51 1.73 3.02
C LYS A 169 -0.05 1.47 1.61
N ILE A 170 0.73 1.77 0.57
CA ILE A 170 0.34 1.53 -0.84
C ILE A 170 -0.02 0.07 -1.08
N LEU A 171 0.85 -0.87 -0.68
CA LEU A 171 0.62 -2.30 -0.89
C LEU A 171 -0.65 -2.81 -0.19
N THR A 172 -0.95 -2.30 1.00
CA THR A 172 -2.15 -2.70 1.74
C THR A 172 -3.41 -2.14 1.08
N GLU A 173 -3.39 -0.86 0.71
CA GLU A 173 -4.54 -0.18 0.11
C GLU A 173 -4.87 -0.75 -1.28
N PHE A 174 -3.88 -0.84 -2.17
CA PHE A 174 -4.10 -1.17 -3.56
C PHE A 174 -4.45 -2.65 -3.76
N PHE A 175 -3.68 -3.57 -3.16
CA PHE A 175 -3.99 -4.99 -3.25
C PHE A 175 -5.14 -5.44 -2.34
N GLY A 176 -5.51 -4.64 -1.34
CA GLY A 176 -6.73 -4.85 -0.55
C GLY A 176 -7.96 -4.56 -1.41
N PHE A 177 -7.96 -3.39 -2.05
CA PHE A 177 -9.04 -2.94 -2.91
C PHE A 177 -9.20 -3.80 -4.17
N GLN A 178 -8.11 -4.07 -4.91
CA GLN A 178 -8.14 -4.92 -6.11
C GLN A 178 -8.79 -6.28 -5.83
N ARG A 179 -8.46 -6.92 -4.70
CA ARG A 179 -9.06 -8.21 -4.32
C ARG A 179 -10.58 -8.11 -4.15
N SER A 180 -11.06 -7.05 -3.50
CA SER A 180 -12.50 -6.81 -3.33
C SER A 180 -13.21 -6.57 -4.66
N ILE A 181 -12.56 -5.87 -5.59
CA ILE A 181 -13.09 -5.57 -6.93
C ILE A 181 -13.11 -6.81 -7.80
N SER A 182 -12.01 -7.56 -7.92
CA SER A 182 -11.96 -8.78 -8.75
C SER A 182 -12.94 -9.84 -8.26
N ALA A 183 -13.13 -9.99 -6.94
CA ALA A 183 -14.12 -10.91 -6.40
C ALA A 183 -15.55 -10.49 -6.76
N ALA A 184 -15.83 -9.18 -6.78
CA ALA A 184 -17.12 -8.65 -7.24
C ALA A 184 -17.30 -8.85 -8.75
N GLU A 185 -16.28 -8.60 -9.57
CA GLU A 185 -16.35 -8.78 -11.02
C GLU A 185 -16.68 -10.21 -11.43
N VAL A 186 -16.00 -11.21 -10.87
CA VAL A 186 -16.28 -12.63 -11.14
C VAL A 186 -17.74 -12.99 -10.85
N GLN A 187 -18.33 -12.31 -9.88
CA GLN A 187 -19.66 -12.62 -9.39
C GLN A 187 -20.78 -11.84 -10.10
N PHE A 188 -20.50 -10.64 -10.59
CA PHE A 188 -21.47 -9.75 -11.25
C PHE A 188 -21.24 -9.60 -12.76
N GLY A 189 -20.12 -10.12 -13.28
CA GLY A 189 -19.82 -10.18 -14.71
C GLY A 189 -20.61 -11.30 -15.41
N ALA A 190 -21.17 -10.99 -16.57
CA ALA A 190 -21.75 -12.02 -17.45
C ALA A 190 -20.63 -12.85 -18.10
N PRO A 191 -20.86 -14.15 -18.42
CA PRO A 191 -19.89 -14.94 -19.17
C PRO A 191 -19.89 -14.46 -20.63
N GLY A 192 -19.03 -13.49 -20.93
CA GLY A 192 -18.94 -12.89 -22.26
C GLY A 192 -17.73 -11.98 -22.36
N ASP A 193 -16.72 -12.48 -23.06
CA ASP A 193 -15.53 -11.82 -23.60
C ASP A 193 -14.29 -11.66 -22.68
N GLY A 194 -13.42 -12.67 -22.75
CA GLY A 194 -12.11 -12.41 -23.37
C GLY A 194 -10.94 -11.91 -22.52
N SER A 195 -11.01 -11.85 -21.20
CA SER A 195 -9.80 -11.74 -20.38
C SER A 195 -9.76 -12.81 -19.30
N SER A 196 -9.12 -13.93 -19.64
CA SER A 196 -8.66 -14.93 -18.68
C SER A 196 -7.71 -14.27 -17.68
N VAL A 197 -8.26 -13.76 -16.58
CA VAL A 197 -7.49 -13.62 -15.35
C VAL A 197 -7.04 -15.02 -15.01
N ASP A 198 -5.74 -15.27 -14.93
CA ASP A 198 -5.16 -16.59 -14.69
C ASP A 198 -5.68 -17.15 -13.34
N ILE A 199 -6.75 -17.96 -13.42
CA ILE A 199 -7.55 -18.47 -12.29
C ILE A 199 -6.72 -19.35 -11.36
N GLY A 200 -5.59 -19.88 -11.82
CA GLY A 200 -4.73 -20.83 -11.09
C GLY A 200 -4.21 -20.30 -9.75
N ASN A 201 -3.92 -18.99 -9.64
CA ASN A 201 -3.43 -18.40 -8.40
C ASN A 201 -4.54 -17.90 -7.45
N LEU A 202 -5.78 -17.76 -7.94
CA LEU A 202 -6.89 -17.23 -7.14
C LEU A 202 -7.63 -18.34 -6.37
N GLU A 203 -7.76 -19.54 -6.95
CA GLU A 203 -8.39 -20.69 -6.29
C GLU A 203 -7.69 -21.07 -4.98
N GLN A 204 -6.35 -20.98 -4.93
CA GLN A 204 -5.58 -21.30 -3.73
C GLN A 204 -5.81 -20.29 -2.60
N TYR A 205 -6.10 -19.02 -2.92
CA TYR A 205 -6.43 -17.98 -1.93
C TYR A 205 -7.88 -17.99 -1.48
N VAL A 206 -8.82 -18.44 -2.32
CA VAL A 206 -10.25 -18.52 -1.98
C VAL A 206 -10.51 -19.67 -0.99
N ARG A 207 -9.86 -20.83 -1.16
CA ARG A 207 -9.98 -21.98 -0.24
C ARG A 207 -9.39 -21.73 1.17
N LEU A 208 -8.53 -20.72 1.34
CA LEU A 208 -7.94 -20.33 2.63
C LEU A 208 -8.80 -19.35 3.44
N SER A 209 -9.92 -18.87 2.88
CA SER A 209 -10.83 -17.91 3.53
C SER A 209 -12.24 -18.46 3.79
N SER A 210 -12.53 -19.71 3.42
CA SER A 210 -13.85 -20.32 3.60
C SER A 210 -13.98 -20.97 4.98
N ALA A 211 -14.23 -20.16 5.99
CA ALA A 211 -14.93 -20.59 7.19
C ALA A 211 -15.93 -19.49 7.57
N MET A 212 -17.09 -19.53 6.92
CA MET A 212 -18.45 -19.20 7.39
C MET A 212 -19.26 -18.76 6.17
N GLU A 213 -19.96 -19.73 5.57
CA GLU A 213 -20.90 -19.50 4.47
C GLU A 213 -22.14 -18.78 5.00
N LEU A 214 -22.31 -17.53 4.57
CA LEU A 214 -23.58 -16.82 4.37
C LEU A 214 -23.27 -15.67 3.39
N SER A 215 -23.53 -15.91 2.09
CA SER A 215 -23.35 -15.01 0.93
C SER A 215 -22.03 -14.19 0.88
N SER A 216 -20.96 -14.77 0.32
CA SER A 216 -19.64 -14.12 0.16
C SER A 216 -19.65 -12.82 -0.65
N SER A 217 -20.70 -12.62 -1.44
CA SER A 217 -20.89 -11.52 -2.38
C SER A 217 -20.99 -10.14 -1.75
N ASP A 218 -21.85 -10.03 -0.74
CA ASP A 218 -22.12 -8.78 -0.06
C ASP A 218 -20.92 -8.33 0.78
N GLN A 219 -20.09 -9.27 1.26
CA GLN A 219 -18.89 -8.95 2.02
C GLN A 219 -17.83 -8.22 1.18
N HIS A 220 -17.59 -8.65 -0.06
CA HIS A 220 -16.58 -8.01 -0.93
C HIS A 220 -16.98 -6.59 -1.32
N ILE A 221 -18.25 -6.38 -1.65
CA ILE A 221 -18.79 -5.05 -1.94
C ILE A 221 -18.80 -4.16 -0.69
N LYS A 222 -19.18 -4.69 0.47
CA LYS A 222 -19.05 -3.98 1.76
C LYS A 222 -17.62 -3.52 2.01
N SER A 223 -16.64 -4.41 1.82
CA SER A 223 -15.23 -4.07 1.99
C SER A 223 -14.77 -3.01 0.99
N ALA A 224 -15.18 -3.10 -0.29
CA ALA A 224 -14.85 -2.10 -1.30
C ALA A 224 -15.42 -0.72 -0.93
N VAL A 225 -16.70 -0.63 -0.56
CA VAL A 225 -17.35 0.64 -0.18
C VAL A 225 -16.74 1.22 1.10
N ASN A 226 -16.50 0.38 2.12
CA ASN A 226 -15.83 0.84 3.35
C ASN A 226 -14.42 1.35 3.06
N HIS A 227 -13.67 0.66 2.18
CA HIS A 227 -12.36 1.12 1.72
C HIS A 227 -12.45 2.48 1.02
N LEU A 228 -13.43 2.66 0.13
CA LEU A 228 -13.65 3.95 -0.54
C LEU A 228 -13.89 5.09 0.46
N PHE A 229 -14.70 4.86 1.50
CA PHE A 229 -14.95 5.87 2.53
C PHE A 229 -13.73 6.15 3.40
N SER A 230 -13.04 5.11 3.88
CA SER A 230 -11.81 5.28 4.65
C SER A 230 -10.74 6.01 3.83
N TYR A 231 -10.57 5.63 2.57
CA TYR A 231 -9.61 6.24 1.68
C TYR A 231 -9.96 7.71 1.37
N ALA A 232 -11.24 8.02 1.15
CA ALA A 232 -11.68 9.40 1.00
C ALA A 232 -11.39 10.25 2.25
N LEU A 233 -11.61 9.69 3.44
CA LEU A 233 -11.30 10.35 4.70
C LEU A 233 -9.79 10.58 4.88
N ASP A 234 -8.98 9.57 4.60
CA ASP A 234 -7.52 9.64 4.70
C ASP A 234 -6.94 10.68 3.75
N GLN A 235 -7.52 10.79 2.55
CA GLN A 235 -7.17 11.81 1.54
C GLN A 235 -7.86 13.16 1.76
N ARG A 236 -8.66 13.31 2.84
CA ARG A 236 -9.43 14.51 3.17
C ARG A 236 -10.31 15.01 2.01
N ALA A 237 -10.85 14.07 1.24
CA ALA A 237 -11.78 14.38 0.16
C ALA A 237 -13.09 14.93 0.74
N VAL A 238 -13.58 16.02 0.13
CA VAL A 238 -14.87 16.62 0.49
C VAL A 238 -16.05 15.91 -0.17
N ASP A 239 -15.83 15.28 -1.33
CA ASP A 239 -16.87 14.56 -2.07
C ASP A 239 -16.32 13.33 -2.76
N ILE A 240 -17.14 12.29 -2.82
CA ILE A 240 -16.90 11.07 -3.58
C ILE A 240 -17.89 11.03 -4.74
N HIS A 241 -17.36 11.13 -5.95
CA HIS A 241 -18.11 11.00 -7.19
C HIS A 241 -18.01 9.57 -7.72
N ILE A 242 -19.15 8.95 -8.00
CA ILE A 242 -19.23 7.62 -8.61
C ILE A 242 -19.96 7.79 -9.94
N GLU A 243 -19.21 7.67 -11.04
CA GLU A 243 -19.67 8.04 -12.37
C GLU A 243 -19.66 6.85 -13.33
N PRO A 244 -20.85 6.31 -13.67
CA PRO A 244 -20.93 5.31 -14.73
C PRO A 244 -20.64 5.96 -16.09
N LYS A 245 -19.76 5.32 -16.87
CA LYS A 245 -19.56 5.57 -18.31
C LYS A 245 -20.09 4.35 -19.09
N ARG A 246 -19.83 4.30 -20.41
CA ARG A 246 -20.35 3.22 -21.28
C ARG A 246 -19.89 1.83 -20.82
N ASP A 247 -18.59 1.68 -20.56
CA ASP A 247 -17.96 0.38 -20.27
C ASP A 247 -17.28 0.33 -18.90
N ILE A 248 -16.96 1.49 -18.33
CA ILE A 248 -16.28 1.65 -17.04
C ILE A 248 -17.09 2.54 -16.10
N CYS A 249 -16.73 2.51 -14.83
CA CYS A 249 -17.16 3.43 -13.79
C CYS A 249 -15.95 4.15 -13.24
N LEU A 250 -16.00 5.48 -13.21
CA LEU A 250 -14.96 6.30 -12.61
C LEU A 250 -15.34 6.63 -11.17
N ILE A 251 -14.42 6.41 -10.24
CA ILE A 251 -14.50 6.95 -8.89
C ILE A 251 -13.56 8.13 -8.82
N ARG A 252 -14.11 9.31 -8.49
CA ARG A 252 -13.34 10.54 -8.37
C ARG A 252 -13.53 11.16 -7.01
N PHE A 253 -12.47 11.70 -6.44
CA PHE A 253 -12.54 12.47 -5.20
C PHE A 253 -12.38 13.95 -5.52
N ARG A 254 -13.17 14.80 -4.84
CA ARG A 254 -12.91 16.24 -4.81
C ARG A 254 -12.02 16.53 -3.60
N ILE A 255 -10.79 16.92 -3.85
CA ILE A 255 -9.79 17.24 -2.82
C ILE A 255 -9.32 18.66 -3.10
N ASP A 256 -9.42 19.54 -2.10
CA ASP A 256 -9.05 20.96 -2.22
C ASP A 256 -9.67 21.67 -3.44
N GLY A 257 -10.90 21.29 -3.80
CA GLY A 257 -11.66 21.84 -4.93
C GLY A 257 -11.34 21.22 -6.29
N VAL A 258 -10.34 20.35 -6.40
CA VAL A 258 -9.93 19.70 -7.65
C VAL A 258 -10.45 18.25 -7.68
N LEU A 259 -10.91 17.79 -8.85
CA LEU A 259 -11.37 16.41 -9.05
C LEU A 259 -10.22 15.52 -9.48
N HIS A 260 -9.94 14.48 -8.68
CA HIS A 260 -8.93 13.47 -8.94
C HIS A 260 -9.60 12.15 -9.28
N THR A 261 -9.22 11.52 -10.40
CA THR A 261 -9.68 10.16 -10.72
C THR A 261 -8.88 9.15 -9.92
N ILE A 262 -9.54 8.45 -9.01
CA ILE A 262 -8.90 7.52 -8.07
C ILE A 262 -8.94 6.09 -8.61
N TYR A 263 -10.12 5.64 -9.07
CA TYR A 263 -10.29 4.28 -9.56
C TYR A 263 -11.08 4.27 -10.87
N LYS A 264 -10.71 3.32 -11.74
CA LYS A 264 -11.48 2.91 -12.91
C LYS A 264 -11.95 1.49 -12.66
N LEU A 265 -13.25 1.33 -12.46
CA LEU A 265 -13.87 0.04 -12.16
C LEU A 265 -14.66 -0.46 -13.37
N PRO A 266 -14.81 -1.77 -13.58
CA PRO A 266 -15.75 -2.28 -14.56
C PRO A 266 -17.19 -1.95 -14.20
N LYS A 267 -18.01 -1.77 -15.23
CA LYS A 267 -19.41 -1.38 -15.08
C LYS A 267 -20.25 -2.37 -14.26
N ALA A 268 -19.89 -3.66 -14.26
CA ALA A 268 -20.57 -4.66 -13.46
C ALA A 268 -20.54 -4.32 -11.95
N VAL A 269 -19.39 -3.84 -11.46
CA VAL A 269 -19.17 -3.52 -10.04
C VAL A 269 -19.92 -2.25 -9.61
N HIS A 270 -20.08 -1.29 -10.52
CA HIS A 270 -20.80 -0.04 -10.25
C HIS A 270 -22.21 -0.28 -9.69
N THR A 271 -22.97 -1.19 -10.30
CA THR A 271 -24.36 -1.46 -9.87
C THR A 271 -24.41 -1.97 -8.43
N ALA A 272 -23.47 -2.83 -8.05
CA ALA A 272 -23.37 -3.37 -6.70
C ALA A 272 -22.95 -2.29 -5.69
N ILE A 273 -22.01 -1.42 -6.04
CA ILE A 273 -21.59 -0.28 -5.20
C ILE A 273 -22.77 0.67 -4.97
N VAL A 274 -23.50 1.06 -6.02
CA VAL A 274 -24.68 1.94 -5.90
C VAL A 274 -25.74 1.32 -5.00
N SER A 275 -26.03 0.02 -5.16
CA SER A 275 -26.98 -0.70 -4.31
C SER A 275 -26.56 -0.66 -2.83
N ARG A 276 -25.27 -0.88 -2.55
CA ARG A 276 -24.73 -0.83 -1.18
C ARG A 276 -24.84 0.56 -0.57
N ILE A 277 -24.50 1.60 -1.33
CA ILE A 277 -24.61 2.99 -0.86
C ILE A 277 -26.07 3.36 -0.59
N LYS A 278 -26.98 2.99 -1.48
CA LYS A 278 -28.42 3.19 -1.27
C LYS A 278 -28.92 2.49 -0.01
N SER A 279 -28.50 1.25 0.22
CA SER A 279 -28.82 0.52 1.43
C SER A 279 -28.32 1.24 2.70
N LEU A 280 -27.09 1.74 2.69
CA LEU A 280 -26.54 2.51 3.82
C LEU A 280 -27.31 3.81 4.08
N GLY A 281 -27.67 4.54 3.02
CA GLY A 281 -28.42 5.79 3.09
C GLY A 281 -29.94 5.62 3.27
N ARG A 282 -30.43 4.37 3.45
CA ARG A 282 -31.86 4.02 3.54
C ARG A 282 -32.70 4.47 2.33
N LEU A 283 -32.10 4.43 1.15
CA LEU A 283 -32.71 4.77 -0.13
C LEU A 283 -33.34 3.54 -0.81
N ASP A 284 -34.26 3.77 -1.75
CA ASP A 284 -34.87 2.70 -2.53
C ASP A 284 -33.88 2.19 -3.61
N ILE A 285 -33.45 0.94 -3.45
CA ILE A 285 -32.53 0.24 -4.34
C ILE A 285 -33.15 0.03 -5.74
N SER A 286 -34.45 -0.24 -5.79
CA SER A 286 -35.19 -0.58 -7.01
C SER A 286 -35.40 0.64 -7.92
N GLU A 287 -35.58 1.83 -7.32
CA GLU A 287 -35.84 3.07 -8.06
C GLU A 287 -34.54 3.66 -8.66
N LYS A 288 -34.44 3.75 -9.98
CA LYS A 288 -33.23 4.22 -10.70
C LYS A 288 -33.46 5.47 -11.57
N ARG A 289 -34.72 5.92 -11.70
CA ARG A 289 -35.13 6.98 -12.66
C ARG A 289 -35.26 8.35 -12.01
N ARG A 290 -35.50 8.41 -10.71
CA ARG A 290 -35.65 9.66 -9.96
C ARG A 290 -34.45 9.93 -9.05
N PRO A 291 -34.06 11.20 -8.85
CA PRO A 291 -33.10 11.58 -7.83
C PRO A 291 -33.55 11.10 -6.44
N GLN A 292 -32.59 10.72 -5.60
CA GLN A 292 -32.83 10.28 -4.23
C GLN A 292 -31.74 10.86 -3.31
N ASP A 293 -32.14 11.34 -2.14
CA ASP A 293 -31.26 11.97 -1.14
C ASP A 293 -31.35 11.21 0.18
N GLY A 294 -30.19 10.90 0.77
CA GLY A 294 -30.09 10.10 2.00
C GLY A 294 -28.96 10.55 2.89
N ARG A 295 -28.85 9.95 4.08
CA ARG A 295 -27.77 10.20 5.05
C ARG A 295 -27.32 8.88 5.67
N ILE A 296 -26.02 8.75 5.90
CA ILE A 296 -25.36 7.58 6.51
C ILE A 296 -24.86 7.97 7.89
#